data_AF-A0A1V6SAB3-F1
#
_entry.id   AF-A0A1V6SAB3-F1
#
_cell.length_a   1.000
_cell.length_b   1.000
_cell.length_c   1.000
_cell.angle_alpha   90.00
_cell.angle_beta   90.00
_cell.angle_gamma   90.00
#
_symmetry.space_group_name_H-M   'P 1'
#
loop_
_entity.id
_entity.type
_entity.pdbx_description
1 polymer ?
#
loop_
_entity_poly.entity_id
_entity_poly.type
_entity_poly.pdbx_seq_one_letter_code
_entity_poly.pdbx_strand_id
1 'polypeptide(L)'
;MPSTEELNQVTFNAERNLNSYEAKQGLGKKSDSTLESGVDEMVDQRFSQATGVKYGPGSAASGSDRRVIPEDEGGIRDDRNRLARGGHFEGTGGPEDDVRFKNENRGGD
;
A
#
# COMPACT_ATOMS: atom_id res chain seq x y z
N MET A 1 -5.67 -19.79 -14.06
CA MET A 1 -4.45 -20.31 -13.42
C MET A 1 -3.38 -20.38 -14.49
N PRO A 2 -2.16 -19.86 -14.24
CA PRO A 2 -1.07 -19.97 -15.20
C PRO A 2 -0.71 -21.44 -15.45
N SER A 3 -0.29 -21.74 -16.67
CA SER A 3 0.20 -23.06 -17.06
C SER A 3 1.57 -23.36 -16.44
N THR A 4 1.91 -24.64 -16.32
CA THR A 4 3.23 -25.08 -15.82
C THR A 4 4.38 -24.50 -16.66
N GLU A 5 4.17 -24.33 -17.96
CA GLU A 5 5.18 -23.81 -18.88
C GLU A 5 5.42 -22.30 -18.68
N GLU A 6 4.36 -21.53 -18.46
CA GLU A 6 4.48 -20.12 -18.06
C GLU A 6 5.19 -19.96 -16.71
N LEU A 7 4.89 -20.82 -15.73
CA LEU A 7 5.57 -20.82 -14.43
C LEU A 7 7.07 -21.14 -14.54
N ASN A 8 7.43 -22.09 -15.40
CA ASN A 8 8.83 -22.42 -15.66
C ASN A 8 9.57 -21.24 -16.33
N GLN A 9 8.92 -20.54 -17.26
CA GLN A 9 9.50 -19.37 -17.93
C GLN A 9 9.71 -18.21 -16.96
N VAL A 10 8.73 -17.94 -16.08
CA VAL A 10 8.85 -16.92 -15.02
C VAL A 10 10.00 -17.27 -14.07
N THR A 11 10.08 -18.53 -13.64
CA THR A 11 11.16 -19.01 -12.76
C THR A 11 12.52 -18.83 -13.41
N PHE A 12 12.69 -19.26 -14.67
CA PHE A 12 13.95 -19.11 -15.40
C PHE A 12 14.40 -17.65 -15.53
N ASN A 13 13.46 -16.76 -15.86
CA ASN A 13 13.74 -15.32 -15.98
C ASN A 13 14.10 -14.71 -14.61
N ALA A 14 13.43 -15.12 -13.54
CA ALA A 14 13.72 -14.67 -12.18
C ALA A 14 15.12 -15.11 -11.72
N GLU A 15 15.48 -16.38 -11.95
CA GLU A 15 16.81 -16.91 -11.64
C GLU A 15 17.91 -16.15 -12.39
N ARG A 16 17.68 -15.85 -13.68
CA ARG A 16 18.64 -15.07 -14.48
C ARG A 16 18.78 -13.64 -13.96
N ASN A 17 17.68 -13.00 -13.57
CA ASN A 17 17.69 -11.63 -13.04
C ASN A 17 18.48 -11.56 -11.72
N LEU A 18 18.22 -12.49 -10.79
CA LEU A 18 18.95 -12.59 -9.52
C LEU A 18 20.43 -12.93 -9.70
N ASN A 19 20.75 -13.72 -10.72
CA ASN A 19 22.13 -14.12 -10.99
C ASN A 19 22.94 -13.10 -11.78
N SER A 20 22.32 -12.02 -12.26
CA SER A 20 22.99 -10.95 -12.98
C SER A 20 24.05 -10.27 -12.10
N TYR A 21 25.12 -9.79 -12.74
CA TYR A 21 26.19 -9.07 -12.04
C TYR A 21 25.67 -7.81 -11.36
N GLU A 22 24.76 -7.10 -12.02
CA GLU A 22 24.09 -5.90 -11.51
C GLU A 22 23.33 -6.18 -10.20
N ALA A 23 22.50 -7.22 -10.16
CA ALA A 23 21.77 -7.62 -8.96
C ALA A 23 22.72 -8.04 -7.83
N LYS A 24 23.77 -8.80 -8.15
CA LYS A 24 24.75 -9.30 -7.16
C LYS A 24 25.60 -8.20 -6.55
N GLN A 25 25.98 -7.21 -7.35
CA GLN A 25 26.80 -6.08 -6.87
C GLN A 25 25.96 -4.90 -6.39
N GLY A 26 24.63 -4.96 -6.55
CA GLY A 26 23.74 -3.82 -6.33
C GLY A 26 24.01 -2.65 -7.29
N LEU A 27 24.67 -2.92 -8.41
CA LEU A 27 25.06 -1.96 -9.43
C LEU A 27 23.99 -1.96 -10.51
N GLY A 28 23.05 -1.04 -10.43
CA GLY A 28 21.98 -0.89 -11.42
C GLY A 28 21.29 0.46 -11.27
N LYS A 29 20.64 0.93 -12.33
CA LYS A 29 19.78 2.12 -12.24
C LYS A 29 18.62 1.79 -11.30
N LYS A 30 18.62 2.41 -10.13
CA LYS A 30 17.52 2.36 -9.17
C LYS A 30 16.50 3.43 -9.54
N SER A 31 15.22 3.11 -9.40
CA SER A 31 14.14 4.08 -9.45
C SER A 31 14.28 5.08 -8.30
N ASP A 32 13.76 6.29 -8.49
CA ASP A 32 13.75 7.32 -7.43
C ASP A 32 13.01 6.81 -6.18
N SER A 33 11.96 5.99 -6.37
CA SER A 33 11.25 5.32 -5.28
C SER A 33 12.12 4.41 -4.43
N THR A 34 12.99 3.62 -5.09
CA THR A 34 13.95 2.76 -4.39
C THR A 34 14.98 3.57 -3.63
N LEU A 35 15.42 4.71 -4.16
CA LEU A 35 16.44 5.55 -3.52
C LEU A 35 15.89 6.33 -2.33
N GLU A 36 14.66 6.85 -2.43
CA GLU A 36 14.05 7.69 -1.41
C GLU A 36 13.39 6.88 -0.29
N SER A 37 12.84 5.70 -0.59
CA SER A 37 12.06 4.90 0.37
C SER A 37 12.55 3.47 0.58
N GLY A 38 13.49 2.99 -0.24
CA GLY A 38 13.88 1.58 -0.26
C GLY A 38 12.85 0.65 -0.91
N VAL A 39 11.73 1.18 -1.40
CA VAL A 39 10.65 0.44 -2.06
C VAL A 39 10.74 0.65 -3.57
N ASP A 40 10.85 -0.44 -4.33
CA ASP A 40 10.86 -0.37 -5.79
C ASP A 40 9.43 -0.43 -6.35
N GLU A 41 8.88 0.72 -6.74
CA GLU A 41 7.60 0.84 -7.43
C GLU A 41 7.57 0.08 -8.77
N MET A 42 8.71 -0.09 -9.43
CA MET A 42 8.78 -0.76 -10.73
C MET A 42 8.65 -2.28 -10.64
N VAL A 43 8.44 -2.82 -9.44
CA VAL A 43 8.26 -4.25 -9.20
C VAL A 43 7.03 -4.81 -9.93
N ASP A 44 6.00 -4.00 -10.17
CA ASP A 44 4.83 -4.37 -10.98
C ASP A 44 5.18 -4.66 -12.46
N GLN A 45 6.32 -4.18 -12.95
CA GLN A 45 6.80 -4.54 -14.30
C GLN A 45 7.55 -5.87 -14.30
N ARG A 46 8.04 -6.32 -13.14
CA ARG A 46 8.82 -7.55 -12.98
C ARG A 46 7.93 -8.74 -12.67
N PHE A 47 6.82 -8.52 -11.98
CA PHE A 47 5.85 -9.54 -11.63
C PHE A 47 4.54 -9.27 -12.37
N SER A 48 4.01 -10.29 -13.02
CA SER A 48 2.73 -10.20 -13.75
C SER A 48 1.50 -10.06 -12.82
N GLN A 49 1.71 -10.19 -11.52
CA GLN A 49 0.69 -10.06 -10.51
C GLN A 49 0.75 -8.65 -9.93
N ALA A 50 -0.41 -8.04 -9.67
CA ALA A 50 -0.46 -6.76 -8.99
C ALA A 50 0.21 -6.89 -7.61
N THR A 51 1.32 -6.18 -7.41
CA THR A 51 2.07 -6.24 -6.14
C THR A 51 1.51 -5.30 -5.09
N GLY A 52 0.69 -4.32 -5.50
CA GLY A 52 0.08 -3.33 -4.61
C GLY A 52 1.08 -2.33 -4.03
N VAL A 53 2.31 -2.30 -4.57
CA VAL A 53 3.35 -1.37 -4.12
C VAL A 53 3.03 0.03 -4.62
N LYS A 54 2.75 0.94 -3.69
CA LYS A 54 2.51 2.36 -3.98
C LYS A 54 3.67 3.19 -3.43
N TYR A 55 4.09 4.18 -4.20
CA TYR A 55 5.12 5.14 -3.83
C TYR A 55 4.54 6.56 -3.80
N GLY A 56 5.10 7.45 -2.97
CA GLY A 56 4.66 8.85 -2.86
C GLY A 56 3.87 9.21 -1.58
N PRO A 57 3.32 10.45 -1.52
CA PRO A 57 2.65 10.97 -0.33
C PRO A 57 1.44 10.14 0.09
N GLY A 58 1.44 9.65 1.33
CA GLY A 58 0.38 8.78 1.86
C GLY A 58 0.65 7.27 1.75
N SER A 59 1.66 6.87 0.98
CA SER A 59 2.09 5.48 0.80
C SER A 59 2.99 4.96 1.92
N ALA A 60 3.61 5.87 2.69
CA ALA A 60 4.40 5.51 3.86
C ALA A 60 3.51 5.36 5.11
N ALA A 61 3.76 4.30 5.88
CA ALA A 61 3.25 4.16 7.24
C ALA A 61 3.87 5.24 8.12
N SER A 62 3.24 6.43 8.16
CA SER A 62 3.57 7.43 9.15
C SER A 62 3.05 6.94 10.49
N GLY A 63 3.88 6.94 11.55
CA GLY A 63 3.45 6.68 12.93
C GLY A 63 2.53 7.77 13.50
N SER A 64 1.84 8.51 12.64
CA SER A 64 0.88 9.55 12.97
C SER A 64 -0.49 9.16 12.43
N ASP A 65 -1.50 9.33 13.29
CA ASP A 65 -2.90 9.01 13.01
C ASP A 65 -3.56 9.96 11.99
N ARG A 66 -2.76 10.87 11.41
CA ARG A 66 -3.19 11.85 10.41
C ARG A 66 -3.18 11.30 8.99
N ARG A 67 -2.65 10.10 8.76
CA ARG A 67 -2.64 9.46 7.43
C ARG A 67 -4.08 9.22 6.97
N VAL A 68 -4.39 9.65 5.75
CA VAL A 68 -5.66 9.33 5.09
C VAL A 68 -5.61 7.87 4.66
N ILE A 69 -6.63 7.09 5.01
CA ILE A 69 -6.73 5.68 4.59
C ILE A 69 -7.47 5.64 3.25
N PRO A 70 -6.84 5.17 2.17
CA PRO A 70 -7.50 5.00 0.87
C PRO A 70 -8.62 3.95 0.92
N GLU A 71 -9.58 4.02 0.01
CA GLU A 71 -10.67 3.03 -0.10
C GLU A 71 -10.13 1.60 -0.31
N ASP A 72 -9.11 1.45 -1.15
CA ASP A 72 -8.44 0.17 -1.40
C ASP A 72 -7.85 -0.46 -0.12
N GLU A 73 -7.53 0.35 0.89
CA GLU A 73 -7.00 -0.08 2.19
C GLU A 73 -8.09 -0.17 3.28
N GLY A 74 -9.37 -0.10 2.89
CA GLY A 74 -10.50 -0.13 3.83
C GLY A 74 -10.90 1.25 4.36
N GLY A 75 -10.44 2.32 3.72
CA GLY A 75 -10.84 3.70 4.02
C GLY A 75 -12.32 3.94 3.73
N ILE A 76 -13.03 4.54 4.69
CA ILE A 76 -14.44 4.90 4.57
C ILE A 76 -14.55 6.40 4.31
N ARG A 77 -15.51 6.80 3.47
CA ARG A 77 -15.82 8.21 3.25
C ARG A 77 -16.86 8.73 4.23
N ASP A 78 -16.66 9.96 4.68
CA ASP A 78 -17.66 10.69 5.45
C ASP A 78 -18.79 11.23 4.55
N ASP A 79 -19.81 11.79 5.19
CA ASP A 79 -20.96 12.49 4.57
C ASP A 79 -20.54 13.68 3.68
N ARG A 80 -19.30 14.15 3.80
CA ARG A 80 -18.69 15.23 2.99
C ARG A 80 -17.74 14.69 1.92
N ASN A 81 -17.79 13.39 1.64
CA ASN A 81 -16.99 12.69 0.63
C ASN A 81 -15.46 12.73 0.90
N ARG A 82 -15.03 12.93 2.14
CA ARG A 82 -13.62 12.91 2.57
C ARG A 82 -13.29 11.54 3.14
N LEU A 83 -12.09 11.05 2.84
CA LEU A 83 -11.61 9.78 3.39
C LEU A 83 -11.23 9.91 4.86
N ALA A 84 -11.57 8.89 5.64
CA ALA A 84 -11.20 8.76 7.03
C ALA A 84 -9.67 8.71 7.20
N ARG A 85 -9.20 9.26 8.32
CA ARG A 85 -7.79 9.20 8.72
C ARG A 85 -7.59 8.07 9.73
N GLY A 86 -6.35 7.63 9.91
CA GLY A 86 -5.98 6.56 10.85
C GLY A 86 -6.59 6.74 12.24
N GLY A 87 -6.59 7.97 12.78
CA GLY A 87 -7.13 8.24 14.11
C GLY A 87 -8.64 8.09 14.24
N HIS A 88 -9.38 8.04 13.14
CA HIS A 88 -10.81 7.72 13.18
C HIS A 88 -11.09 6.21 13.28
N PHE A 89 -10.06 5.38 13.16
CA PHE A 89 -10.13 3.92 13.36
C PHE A 89 -9.59 3.50 14.74
N GLU A 90 -9.20 4.46 15.58
CA GLU A 90 -8.72 4.20 16.94
C GLU A 90 -9.90 4.10 17.91
N GLY A 91 -10.02 2.99 18.65
CA GLY A 91 -11.12 2.74 19.61
C GLY A 91 -11.86 1.41 19.38
N THR A 92 -13.00 1.22 20.06
CA THR A 92 -13.81 -0.03 19.98
C THR A 92 -14.77 -0.04 18.77
N GLY A 93 -14.50 0.75 17.74
CA GLY A 93 -15.35 0.88 16.56
C GLY A 93 -14.66 1.67 15.44
N GLY A 94 -15.22 1.59 14.23
CA GLY A 94 -14.71 2.32 13.08
C GLY A 94 -15.20 3.78 13.04
N PRO A 95 -14.84 4.54 11.98
CA PRO A 95 -15.26 5.93 11.81
C PRO A 95 -16.79 6.12 11.89
N GLU A 96 -17.57 5.11 11.49
CA GLU A 96 -19.03 5.10 11.55
C GLU A 96 -19.57 5.02 12.99
N ASP A 97 -18.97 4.18 13.83
CA ASP A 97 -19.36 4.01 15.24
C ASP A 97 -19.07 5.29 16.03
N ASP A 98 -17.95 5.94 15.71
CA ASP A 98 -17.49 7.17 16.33
C ASP A 98 -18.47 8.34 16.11
N VAL A 99 -19.05 8.42 14.90
CA VAL A 99 -20.12 9.37 14.58
C VAL A 99 -21.40 9.05 15.34
N ARG A 100 -21.77 7.77 15.46
CA ARG A 100 -22.94 7.33 16.22
C ARG A 100 -22.82 7.74 17.69
N PHE A 101 -21.68 7.44 18.34
CA PHE A 101 -21.43 7.81 19.74
C PHE A 101 -21.43 9.33 19.95
N LYS A 102 -20.86 10.11 19.02
CA LYS A 102 -20.89 11.59 19.08
C LYS A 102 -22.31 12.15 18.96
N ASN A 103 -23.14 11.57 18.10
CA ASN A 103 -24.54 11.99 17.94
C ASN A 103 -25.38 11.62 19.18
N GLU A 104 -25.18 10.42 19.71
CA GLU A 104 -25.90 9.93 20.90
C GLU A 104 -25.55 10.76 22.16
N ASN A 105 -24.27 11.10 22.35
CA ASN A 105 -23.83 11.95 23.46
C ASN A 105 -24.23 13.43 23.31
N ARG A 106 -24.53 13.90 22.10
CA ARG A 106 -24.92 15.30 21.84
C ARG A 106 -26.44 15.51 21.82
N GLY A 107 -27.22 14.43 21.80
CA GLY A 107 -28.70 14.46 21.83
C GLY A 107 -29.30 14.78 23.20
N GLY A 108 -28.49 15.11 24.21
CA GLY A 108 -28.91 15.57 25.53
C GLY A 108 -28.47 17.01 25.78
N ASP A 109 -29.08 17.98 25.10
CA ASP A 109 -29.16 19.39 25.50
C ASP A 109 -30.55 19.93 25.13
#